data_AF-A0A560HAW9-F1
#
_entry.id   AF-A0A560HAW9-F1
#
_cell.length_a   1.000
_cell.length_b   1.000
_cell.length_c   1.000
_cell.angle_alpha   90.00
_cell.angle_beta   90.00
_cell.angle_gamma   90.00
#
_symmetry.space_group_name_H-M   'P 1'
#
loop_
_entity.id
_entity.type
_entity.pdbx_description
1 polymer ?
#
loop_
_entity_poly.entity_id
_entity_poly.type
_entity_poly.pdbx_seq_one_letter_code
_entity_poly.pdbx_strand_id
1 'polypeptide(L)'
;MARPLKPKTPFAERLIRARGAMGRNEAASRLKTHPVTLGSYERGVALPTVEVLIAMREVYAVSLDWLISGMGEMRLPLPEGTSPPLPETLASLDRPRLRSLFQAFIDTVIRQPATLQQKPEELADWLIKGYDWLAGPPSQDDASTPGLP
;
A
#
# COMPACT_ATOMS: atom_id res chain seq x y z
N MET A 1 14.55 -18.54 9.32
CA MET A 1 14.51 -17.11 9.69
C MET A 1 15.84 -16.48 9.30
N ALA A 2 15.84 -15.33 8.61
CA ALA A 2 17.09 -14.67 8.22
C ALA A 2 17.78 -14.07 9.45
N ARG A 3 19.08 -14.31 9.61
CA ARG A 3 19.90 -13.76 10.70
C ARG A 3 19.75 -12.22 10.74
N PRO A 4 19.50 -11.60 11.91
CA PRO A 4 19.39 -10.15 12.00
C PRO A 4 20.69 -9.49 11.53
N LEU A 5 20.56 -8.51 10.64
CA LEU A 5 21.68 -7.69 10.19
C LEU A 5 22.15 -6.79 11.33
N LYS A 6 23.47 -6.71 11.54
CA LYS A 6 24.08 -5.72 12.44
C LYS A 6 24.70 -4.61 11.57
N PRO A 7 23.99 -3.49 11.32
CA PRO A 7 24.54 -2.38 10.55
C PRO A 7 25.75 -1.77 11.29
N LYS A 8 26.80 -1.42 10.54
CA LYS A 8 28.02 -0.80 11.10
C LYS A 8 28.00 0.72 11.08
N THR A 9 27.07 1.33 10.36
CA THR A 9 26.99 2.78 10.17
C THR A 9 25.56 3.28 10.37
N PRO A 10 25.37 4.55 10.81
CA PRO A 10 24.05 5.15 10.90
C PRO A 10 23.30 5.20 9.56
N PHE A 11 24.04 5.40 8.46
CA PHE A 11 23.48 5.33 7.10
C PHE A 11 22.86 3.96 6.82
N ALA A 12 23.58 2.88 7.14
CA ALA A 12 23.13 1.52 6.90
C ALA A 12 21.88 1.17 7.73
N GLU A 13 21.82 1.65 8.96
CA GLU A 13 20.63 1.52 9.82
C GLU A 13 19.42 2.23 9.23
N ARG A 14 19.59 3.48 8.79
CA ARG A 14 18.52 4.23 8.11
C ARG A 14 18.11 3.60 6.80
N LEU A 15 19.03 3.01 6.04
CA LEU A 15 18.73 2.28 4.82
C LEU A 15 17.87 1.03 5.08
N ILE A 16 18.20 0.26 6.12
CA ILE A 16 17.37 -0.89 6.55
C ILE A 16 15.96 -0.39 6.93
N ARG A 17 15.88 0.72 7.67
CA ARG A 17 14.61 1.35 8.04
C ARG A 17 13.82 1.85 6.82
N ALA A 18 14.49 2.42 5.81
CA ALA A 18 13.89 2.86 4.56
C ALA A 18 13.27 1.72 3.77
N ARG A 19 13.98 0.59 3.64
CA ARG A 19 13.45 -0.61 2.97
C ARG A 19 12.25 -1.21 3.71
N GLY A 20 12.23 -1.13 5.04
CA GLY A 20 11.13 -1.64 5.85
C GLY A 20 10.90 -3.14 5.64
N ALA A 21 9.64 -3.53 5.38
CA ALA A 21 9.23 -4.93 5.19
C ALA A 21 9.57 -5.50 3.79
N MET A 22 9.94 -4.65 2.81
CA MET A 22 10.27 -5.10 1.45
C MET A 22 11.44 -6.09 1.47
N GLY A 23 11.29 -7.25 0.81
CA GLY A 23 12.34 -8.27 0.77
C GLY A 23 13.61 -7.77 0.06
N ARG A 24 14.80 -8.23 0.47
CA ARG A 24 16.07 -7.78 -0.12
C ARG A 24 16.17 -8.04 -1.63
N ASN A 25 15.70 -9.19 -2.10
CA ASN A 25 15.75 -9.52 -3.53
C ASN A 25 14.84 -8.59 -4.33
N GLU A 26 13.62 -8.39 -3.87
CA GLU A 26 12.67 -7.45 -4.47
C GLU A 26 13.25 -6.02 -4.49
N ALA A 27 13.78 -5.56 -3.36
CA ALA A 27 14.40 -4.26 -3.24
C ALA A 27 15.59 -4.09 -4.20
N ALA A 28 16.44 -5.11 -4.31
CA ALA A 28 17.60 -5.07 -5.21
C ALA A 28 17.16 -5.00 -6.68
N SER A 29 16.16 -5.78 -7.08
CA SER A 29 15.57 -5.70 -8.42
C SER A 29 15.01 -4.32 -8.74
N ARG A 30 14.24 -3.71 -7.82
CA ARG A 30 13.68 -2.36 -8.02
C ARG A 30 14.77 -1.28 -8.09
N LEU A 31 15.84 -1.42 -7.31
CA LEU A 31 17.01 -0.52 -7.32
C LEU A 31 17.97 -0.79 -8.48
N LYS A 32 17.69 -1.79 -9.34
CA LYS A 32 18.59 -2.24 -10.42
C LYS A 32 20.00 -2.55 -9.92
N THR A 33 20.09 -3.16 -8.74
CA THR A 33 21.34 -3.60 -8.11
C THR A 33 21.29 -5.09 -7.79
N HIS A 34 22.45 -5.68 -7.49
CA HIS A 34 22.52 -7.07 -7.08
C HIS A 34 22.16 -7.22 -5.59
N PRO A 35 21.44 -8.28 -5.15
CA PRO A 35 21.08 -8.47 -3.74
C PRO A 35 22.27 -8.47 -2.78
N VAL A 36 23.42 -9.00 -3.21
CA VAL A 36 24.67 -8.97 -2.43
C VAL A 36 25.18 -7.54 -2.24
N THR A 37 25.09 -6.73 -3.28
CA THR A 37 25.49 -5.31 -3.28
C THR A 37 24.62 -4.52 -2.32
N LEU A 38 23.28 -4.67 -2.42
CA LEU A 38 22.35 -4.08 -1.47
C LEU A 38 22.65 -4.53 -0.03
N GLY A 39 22.92 -5.82 0.18
CA GLY A 39 23.31 -6.34 1.48
C GLY A 39 24.63 -5.74 2.01
N SER A 40 25.56 -5.37 1.12
CA SER A 40 26.80 -4.66 1.50
C SER A 40 26.51 -3.26 2.03
N TYR A 41 25.60 -2.54 1.37
CA TYR A 41 25.13 -1.23 1.80
C TYR A 41 24.42 -1.30 3.15
N GLU A 42 23.52 -2.27 3.34
CA GLU A 42 22.78 -2.48 4.60
C GLU A 42 23.66 -2.90 5.78
N ARG A 43 24.83 -3.48 5.52
CA ARG A 43 25.82 -3.74 6.57
C ARG A 43 26.72 -2.55 6.84
N GLY A 44 26.71 -1.54 5.98
CA GLY A 44 27.65 -0.41 6.02
C GLY A 44 29.07 -0.80 5.61
N VAL A 45 29.22 -1.82 4.75
CA VAL A 45 30.52 -2.25 4.21
C VAL A 45 30.91 -1.44 2.97
N ALA A 46 29.91 -1.03 2.19
CA ALA A 46 30.07 -0.17 1.03
C ALA A 46 29.05 0.96 1.07
N LEU A 47 29.33 2.03 0.32
CA LEU A 47 28.37 3.11 0.08
C LEU A 47 27.73 2.95 -1.31
N PRO A 48 26.44 3.29 -1.46
CA PRO A 48 25.80 3.33 -2.76
C PRO A 48 26.36 4.46 -3.63
N THR A 49 26.28 4.30 -4.95
CA THR A 49 26.56 5.40 -5.88
C THR A 49 25.42 6.43 -5.85
N VAL A 50 25.64 7.60 -6.45
CA VAL A 50 24.61 8.65 -6.55
C VAL A 50 23.37 8.14 -7.28
N GLU A 51 23.54 7.35 -8.34
CA GLU A 51 22.44 6.77 -9.12
C GLU A 51 21.59 5.82 -8.26
N VAL A 52 22.24 5.01 -7.41
CA VAL A 52 21.54 4.12 -6.50
C VAL A 52 20.83 4.92 -5.39
N LEU A 53 21.43 6.00 -4.88
CA LEU A 53 20.77 6.89 -3.92
C LEU A 53 19.51 7.51 -4.50
N ILE A 54 19.56 8.02 -5.73
CA ILE A 54 18.38 8.54 -6.44
C ILE A 54 17.33 7.44 -6.57
N ALA A 55 17.71 6.22 -6.96
CA ALA A 55 16.78 5.09 -7.02
C ALA A 55 16.17 4.76 -5.64
N MET A 56 16.94 4.85 -4.55
CA MET A 56 16.45 4.62 -3.18
C MET A 56 15.41 5.66 -2.77
N ARG A 57 15.59 6.93 -3.11
CA ARG A 57 14.59 7.98 -2.89
C ARG A 57 13.26 7.60 -3.53
N GLU A 58 13.27 7.22 -4.80
CA GLU A 58 12.05 6.93 -5.55
C GLU A 58 11.39 5.61 -5.11
N VAL A 59 12.19 4.54 -4.94
CA VAL A 59 11.67 3.20 -4.60
C VAL A 59 11.16 3.13 -3.15
N TYR A 60 11.81 3.83 -2.22
CA TYR A 60 11.43 3.81 -0.80
C TYR A 60 10.59 5.00 -0.36
N ALA A 61 10.40 5.99 -1.25
CA ALA A 61 9.72 7.25 -0.98
C ALA A 61 10.29 7.95 0.26
N VAL A 62 11.62 8.11 0.31
CA VAL A 62 12.34 8.72 1.44
C VAL A 62 13.13 9.95 1.03
N SER A 63 13.35 10.87 1.98
CA SER A 63 14.25 12.01 1.80
C SER A 63 15.71 11.56 1.75
N LEU A 64 16.49 12.09 0.80
CA LEU A 64 17.94 11.86 0.75
C LEU A 64 18.66 12.57 1.90
N ASP A 65 18.20 13.76 2.32
CA ASP A 65 18.78 14.46 3.46
C ASP A 65 18.65 13.60 4.73
N TRP A 66 17.48 13.02 4.95
CA TRP A 66 17.27 12.11 6.07
C TRP A 66 18.09 10.82 5.91
N LEU A 67 18.12 10.22 4.72
CA LEU A 67 18.84 8.96 4.51
C LEU A 67 20.36 9.14 4.73
N ILE A 68 20.94 10.21 4.18
CA ILE A 68 22.38 10.48 4.20
C ILE A 68 22.82 11.08 5.54
N SER A 69 22.14 12.11 6.03
CA SER A 69 22.57 12.85 7.22
C SER A 69 21.83 12.44 8.51
N GLY A 70 20.61 11.92 8.38
CA GLY A 70 19.70 11.68 9.51
C GLY A 70 18.90 12.91 9.94
N MET A 71 19.05 14.05 9.25
CA MET A 71 18.31 15.27 9.54
C MET A 71 16.99 15.34 8.78
N GLY A 72 16.00 16.00 9.37
CA GLY A 72 14.67 16.17 8.77
C GLY A 72 13.80 14.92 8.86
N GLU A 73 12.70 14.94 8.10
CA GLU A 73 11.73 13.85 8.08
C GLU A 73 12.15 12.72 7.13
N MET A 74 11.90 11.48 7.56
CA MET A 74 12.17 10.29 6.74
C MET A 74 11.40 10.33 5.42
N ARG A 75 10.12 10.70 5.49
CA ARG A 75 9.24 10.85 4.35
C ARG A 75 8.69 12.25 4.39
N LEU A 76 8.84 12.98 3.29
CA LEU A 76 8.16 14.26 3.16
C LEU A 76 6.65 13.99 3.12
N PRO A 77 5.83 14.84 3.75
CA PRO A 77 4.39 14.82 3.52
C PRO A 77 4.18 14.86 2.00
N LEU A 78 3.32 13.98 1.47
CA LEU A 78 2.85 14.22 0.11
C LEU A 78 2.27 15.64 0.09
N PRO A 79 2.57 16.46 -0.93
CA PRO A 79 1.92 17.75 -1.05
C PRO A 79 0.42 17.50 -0.93
N GLU A 80 -0.23 18.24 -0.03
CA GLU A 80 -1.65 18.13 0.24
C GLU A 80 -2.38 18.27 -1.10
N GLY A 81 -3.02 17.19 -1.58
CA GLY A 81 -3.62 17.13 -2.92
C GLY A 81 -2.90 16.26 -3.98
N THR A 82 -1.80 15.58 -3.65
CA THR A 82 -1.10 14.66 -4.57
C THR A 82 -1.41 13.19 -4.32
N SER A 83 -2.58 12.87 -3.75
CA SER A 83 -3.14 11.56 -4.02
C SER A 83 -3.33 11.50 -5.54
N PRO A 84 -2.77 10.50 -6.26
CA PRO A 84 -3.19 10.27 -7.64
C PRO A 84 -4.72 10.27 -7.62
N PRO A 85 -5.39 10.97 -8.56
CA PRO A 85 -6.84 11.01 -8.59
C PRO A 85 -7.29 9.57 -8.49
N LEU A 86 -8.06 9.28 -7.43
CA LEU A 86 -8.66 7.96 -7.29
C LEU A 86 -9.35 7.69 -8.63
N PRO A 87 -9.15 6.51 -9.26
CA PRO A 87 -9.88 6.20 -10.47
C PRO A 87 -11.36 6.51 -10.20
N GLU A 88 -12.03 7.17 -11.13
CA GLU A 88 -13.39 7.73 -10.91
C GLU A 88 -14.37 6.69 -10.36
N THR A 89 -14.11 5.40 -10.65
CA THR A 89 -14.80 4.23 -10.10
C THR A 89 -14.74 4.09 -8.56
N LEU A 90 -13.69 4.57 -7.91
CA LEU A 90 -13.56 4.61 -6.45
C LEU A 90 -14.05 5.92 -5.84
N ALA A 91 -14.17 6.97 -6.64
CA ALA A 91 -14.71 8.27 -6.21
C ALA A 91 -16.23 8.22 -5.97
N SER A 92 -16.93 7.27 -6.60
CA SER A 92 -18.36 7.03 -6.44
C SER A 92 -18.72 6.07 -5.28
N LEU A 93 -17.74 5.66 -4.47
CA LEU A 93 -17.98 4.75 -3.36
C LEU A 93 -18.73 5.44 -2.22
N ASP A 94 -19.98 5.03 -1.97
CA ASP A 94 -20.82 5.57 -0.91
C ASP A 94 -20.27 5.16 0.47
N ARG A 95 -19.69 6.13 1.18
CA ARG A 95 -19.02 5.90 2.48
C ARG A 95 -19.99 5.38 3.56
N PRO A 96 -21.20 5.94 3.73
CA PRO A 96 -22.24 5.34 4.57
C PRO A 96 -22.51 3.86 4.27
N ARG A 97 -22.67 3.49 2.98
CA ARG A 97 -22.92 2.09 2.60
C ARG A 97 -21.74 1.18 2.94
N LEU A 98 -20.53 1.63 2.63
CA LEU A 98 -19.30 0.90 2.97
C LEU A 98 -19.22 0.65 4.48
N ARG A 99 -19.51 1.66 5.30
CA ARG A 99 -19.53 1.53 6.77
C ARG A 99 -20.52 0.46 7.23
N SER A 100 -21.73 0.45 6.67
CA SER A 100 -22.76 -0.55 7.00
C SER A 100 -22.33 -1.97 6.62
N LEU A 101 -21.72 -2.14 5.44
CA LEU A 101 -21.19 -3.43 5.00
C LEU A 101 -20.08 -3.94 5.93
N PHE A 102 -19.13 -3.07 6.28
CA PHE A 102 -18.04 -3.43 7.21
C PHE A 102 -18.58 -3.77 8.60
N GLN A 103 -19.59 -3.06 9.10
CA GLN A 103 -20.21 -3.38 10.38
C GLN A 103 -20.88 -4.76 10.35
N ALA A 104 -21.64 -5.07 9.30
CA ALA A 104 -22.27 -6.38 9.12
C ALA A 104 -21.24 -7.51 9.01
N PHE A 105 -20.11 -7.25 8.33
CA PHE A 105 -18.99 -8.18 8.26
C PHE A 105 -18.37 -8.43 9.64
N ILE A 106 -18.08 -7.37 10.39
CA ILE A 106 -17.53 -7.48 11.76
C ILE A 106 -18.47 -8.29 12.65
N ASP A 107 -19.78 -8.00 12.61
CA ASP A 107 -20.78 -8.73 13.38
C ASP A 107 -20.84 -10.21 12.99
N THR A 108 -20.67 -10.51 11.70
CA THR A 108 -20.62 -11.89 11.17
C THR A 108 -19.38 -12.62 11.68
N VAL A 109 -18.21 -11.99 11.63
CA VAL A 109 -16.95 -12.55 12.14
C VAL A 109 -17.01 -12.79 13.64
N ILE A 110 -17.61 -11.87 14.41
CA ILE A 110 -17.80 -12.03 15.86
C ILE A 110 -18.68 -13.25 16.16
N ARG A 111 -19.75 -13.46 15.38
CA ARG A 111 -20.67 -14.60 15.54
C ARG A 111 -20.08 -15.92 15.03
N GLN A 112 -19.28 -15.86 13.98
CA GLN A 112 -18.71 -17.00 13.27
C GLN A 112 -17.23 -16.73 12.94
N PRO A 113 -16.31 -16.95 13.90
CA PRO A 113 -14.89 -16.69 13.68
C PRO A 113 -14.28 -17.56 12.57
N ALA A 114 -14.91 -18.70 12.25
CA ALA A 114 -14.53 -19.56 11.13
C ALA A 114 -14.71 -18.89 9.75
N THR A 115 -15.46 -17.79 9.65
CA THR A 115 -15.57 -17.00 8.41
C THR A 115 -14.20 -16.49 7.96
N LEU A 116 -13.29 -16.18 8.88
CA LEU A 116 -11.91 -15.78 8.54
C LEU A 116 -11.05 -16.93 7.99
N GLN A 117 -11.51 -18.18 8.07
CA GLN A 117 -10.84 -19.34 7.49
C GLN A 117 -11.31 -19.66 6.06
N GLN A 118 -12.33 -18.95 5.56
CA GLN A 118 -12.77 -19.07 4.17
C GLN A 118 -11.70 -18.55 3.22
N LYS A 119 -11.79 -18.97 1.95
CA LYS A 119 -10.83 -18.53 0.95
C LYS A 119 -10.97 -17.01 0.71
N PRO A 120 -9.86 -16.28 0.47
CA PRO A 120 -9.91 -14.84 0.24
C PRO A 120 -10.87 -14.43 -0.89
N GLU A 121 -10.94 -15.22 -1.95
CA GLU A 121 -11.85 -15.05 -3.08
C GLU A 121 -13.35 -15.14 -2.69
N GLU A 122 -13.72 -16.09 -1.83
CA GLU A 122 -15.12 -16.27 -1.38
C GLU A 122 -15.57 -15.09 -0.50
N LEU A 123 -14.67 -14.59 0.35
CA LEU A 123 -14.90 -13.41 1.17
C LEU A 123 -15.05 -12.15 0.32
N ALA A 124 -14.23 -12.01 -0.73
CA ALA A 124 -14.34 -10.89 -1.66
C ALA A 124 -15.68 -10.92 -2.41
N ASP A 125 -16.08 -12.08 -2.95
CA ASP A 125 -17.36 -12.25 -3.63
C ASP A 125 -18.55 -11.94 -2.71
N TRP A 126 -18.47 -12.35 -1.44
CA TRP A 126 -19.49 -12.04 -0.45
C TRP A 126 -19.59 -10.53 -0.17
N LEU A 127 -18.44 -9.85 0.00
CA LEU A 127 -18.40 -8.40 0.22
C LEU A 127 -18.96 -7.62 -0.97
N ILE A 128 -18.61 -8.02 -2.20
CA ILE A 128 -19.12 -7.40 -3.42
C ILE A 128 -20.64 -7.56 -3.51
N LYS A 129 -21.15 -8.78 -3.33
CA LYS A 129 -22.61 -9.04 -3.31
C LYS A 129 -23.32 -8.27 -2.20
N GLY A 130 -22.71 -8.16 -1.03
CA GLY A 130 -23.25 -7.38 0.09
C GLY A 130 -23.30 -5.87 -0.22
N TYR A 131 -22.27 -5.36 -0.89
CA TYR A 131 -22.22 -3.96 -1.35
C TYR A 131 -23.30 -3.68 -2.40
N ASP A 132 -23.44 -4.55 -3.41
CA ASP A 132 -24.43 -4.42 -4.48
C ASP A 132 -25.86 -4.52 -3.94
N TRP A 133 -26.10 -5.41 -2.97
CA TRP A 133 -27.40 -5.53 -2.30
C TRP A 133 -27.78 -4.25 -1.53
N LEU A 134 -26.80 -3.60 -0.87
CA LEU A 134 -27.00 -2.31 -0.21
C LEU A 134 -27.20 -1.14 -1.20
N ALA A 135 -26.82 -1.31 -2.46
CA ALA A 135 -27.01 -0.30 -3.50
C ALA A 135 -28.44 -0.22 -4.04
N GLY A 136 -29.28 -1.25 -3.81
CA GLY A 136 -30.63 -1.38 -4.36
C GLY A 136 -30.64 -1.73 -5.85
N PRO A 137 -31.79 -2.15 -6.44
CA PRO A 137 -31.90 -2.26 -7.89
C PRO A 137 -31.68 -0.89 -8.55
N PRO A 138 -31.13 -0.81 -9.79
CA PRO A 138 -31.05 0.45 -10.50
C PRO A 138 -32.46 1.06 -10.58
N SER A 139 -32.61 2.30 -10.13
CA SER A 139 -33.87 3.04 -10.21
C SER A 139 -34.42 2.93 -11.63
N GLN A 140 -35.65 2.46 -11.79
CA GLN A 140 -36.34 2.35 -13.08
C GLN A 140 -36.68 3.70 -13.73
N ASP A 141 -36.23 4.82 -13.15
CA ASP A 141 -36.60 6.16 -13.61
C ASP A 141 -35.82 6.62 -14.87
N ASP A 142 -34.76 5.93 -15.29
CA ASP A 142 -34.06 6.23 -16.56
C ASP A 142 -34.70 5.53 -17.79
N ALA A 143 -35.77 4.75 -17.61
CA ALA A 143 -36.41 3.98 -18.67
C ALA A 143 -37.88 4.33 -18.91
N SER A 144 -38.29 5.60 -18.73
CA SER A 144 -39.58 6.09 -19.23
C SER A 144 -39.63 7.61 -19.32
N THR A 145 -39.17 8.18 -20.44
CA THR A 145 -39.78 9.42 -20.95
C THR A 145 -40.76 9.02 -22.06
N PRO A 146 -42.08 9.23 -21.90
CA PRO A 146 -43.04 8.97 -22.96
C PRO A 146 -42.96 10.11 -23.98
N GLY A 147 -42.47 9.80 -25.18
CA GLY A 147 -42.53 10.70 -26.33
C GLY A 147 -43.75 10.40 -27.19
N LEU A 148 -44.86 11.09 -26.92
CA LEU A 148 -45.98 11.36 -27.83
C LEU A 148 -46.46 12.78 -27.47
N PRO A 149 -46.98 13.59 -28.40
CA PRO A 149 -47.86 13.22 -29.51
C PRO A 149 -47.22 13.20 -30.91
#